data_AF-W5LW71-F1
#
_entry.id   AF-W5LW71-F1
#
_cell.length_a   1.000
_cell.length_b   1.000
_cell.length_c   1.000
_cell.angle_alpha   90.00
_cell.angle_beta   90.00
_cell.angle_gamma   90.00
#
_symmetry.space_group_name_H-M   'P 1'
#
loop_
_entity.id
_entity.type
_entity.pdbx_description
1 polymer ?
#
loop_
_entity_poly.entity_id
_entity_poly.type
_entity_poly.pdbx_seq_one_letter_code
_entity_poly.pdbx_strand_id
1 'polypeptide(L)'
;MGWGVRALQDIPQGSFICEYVGELISDAEADVREDDSYLFDLDNKDGEVYCIDARYYGNISRFINHLCDPNIIPVRVFMLHQDLRFPRIAFFSSRDILTGQELGFDYGDRFWDIKSKYFTCQCGSEKCKHSAEAIALEQSRLARLETSPEALPEPPPTLPAAP
;
A
#
# COMPACT_ATOMS: atom_id res chain seq x y z
N MET A 1 11.17 -10.55 2.87
CA MET A 1 11.66 -9.57 3.87
C MET A 1 13.06 -10.00 4.29
N GLY A 2 14.08 -9.52 3.56
CA GLY A 2 15.49 -9.81 3.81
C GLY A 2 16.07 -8.84 4.84
N TRP A 3 16.64 -7.72 4.37
CA TRP A 3 16.94 -6.59 5.26
C TRP A 3 15.66 -5.93 5.78
N GLY A 4 15.75 -5.28 6.93
CA GLY A 4 14.66 -4.56 7.59
C GLY A 4 15.19 -3.46 8.51
N VAL A 5 14.31 -2.57 8.95
CA VAL A 5 14.64 -1.42 9.81
C VAL A 5 13.84 -1.54 11.11
N ARG A 6 14.49 -1.36 12.27
CA ARG A 6 13.83 -1.44 13.58
C ARG A 6 14.20 -0.28 14.50
N ALA A 7 13.34 0.00 15.47
CA ALA A 7 13.59 1.02 16.47
C ALA A 7 14.63 0.55 17.51
N LEU A 8 15.54 1.43 17.92
CA LEU A 8 16.50 1.20 19.03
C LEU A 8 16.12 1.94 20.32
N GLN A 9 14.99 2.62 20.30
CA GLN A 9 14.38 3.31 21.43
C GLN A 9 12.86 3.29 21.24
N ASP A 10 12.13 3.59 22.31
CA ASP A 10 10.68 3.78 22.20
C ASP A 10 10.39 5.06 21.41
N ILE A 11 9.38 5.00 20.55
CA ILE A 11 8.95 6.08 19.68
C ILE A 11 7.46 6.34 19.91
N PRO A 12 7.08 7.48 20.52
CA PRO A 12 5.68 7.84 20.73
C PRO A 12 4.92 7.97 19.41
N GLN A 13 3.62 7.72 19.43
CA GLN A 13 2.71 7.98 18.31
C GLN A 13 2.83 9.43 17.80
N GLY A 14 2.78 9.61 16.47
CA GLY A 14 2.85 10.91 15.81
C GLY A 14 4.28 11.47 15.68
N SER A 15 5.30 10.71 16.07
CA SER A 15 6.70 11.12 15.93
C SER A 15 7.16 10.99 14.48
N PHE A 16 7.86 12.01 13.98
CA PHE A 16 8.59 11.90 12.71
C PHE A 16 9.72 10.87 12.82
N ILE A 17 9.84 10.00 11.82
CA ILE A 17 10.82 8.91 11.79
C ILE A 17 11.93 9.20 10.79
N CYS A 18 11.58 9.24 9.51
CA CYS A 18 12.49 9.50 8.40
C CYS A 18 11.68 9.90 7.17
N GLU A 19 12.36 10.39 6.15
CA GLU A 19 11.77 10.68 4.84
C GLU A 19 12.03 9.52 3.87
N TYR A 20 11.10 9.24 2.96
CA TYR A 20 11.35 8.39 1.81
C TYR A 20 12.13 9.17 0.75
N VAL A 21 13.44 8.89 0.64
CA VAL A 21 14.34 9.60 -0.26
C VAL A 21 14.85 8.67 -1.35
N GLY A 22 14.83 9.16 -2.58
CA GLY A 22 15.39 8.48 -3.75
C GLY A 22 15.50 9.40 -4.96
N GLU A 23 15.66 8.80 -6.14
CA GLU A 23 15.68 9.49 -7.43
C GLU A 23 14.25 9.90 -7.83
N LEU A 24 14.04 11.17 -8.18
CA LEU A 24 12.75 11.64 -8.67
C LEU A 24 12.63 11.38 -10.18
N ILE A 25 11.65 10.58 -10.58
CA ILE A 25 11.41 10.19 -11.97
C ILE A 25 9.94 10.42 -12.38
N SER A 26 9.67 10.52 -13.68
CA SER A 26 8.30 10.54 -14.20
C SER A 26 7.71 9.13 -14.24
N ASP A 27 6.38 9.04 -14.29
CA ASP A 27 5.66 7.76 -14.47
C ASP A 27 6.11 7.02 -15.75
N ALA A 28 6.33 7.75 -16.86
CA ALA A 28 6.84 7.17 -18.10
C ALA A 28 8.27 6.58 -17.98
N GLU A 29 9.12 7.15 -17.12
CA GLU A 29 10.44 6.58 -16.82
C GLU A 29 10.30 5.38 -15.88
N ALA A 30 9.37 5.44 -14.91
CA ALA A 30 9.10 4.33 -14.00
C ALA A 30 8.63 3.06 -14.74
N ASP A 31 7.79 3.22 -15.77
CA ASP A 31 7.27 2.11 -16.60
C ASP A 31 8.34 1.33 -17.36
N VAL A 32 9.50 1.95 -17.64
CA VAL A 32 10.60 1.31 -18.36
C VAL A 32 11.70 0.76 -17.44
N ARG A 33 11.58 0.98 -16.12
CA ARG A 33 12.52 0.41 -15.14
C ARG A 33 12.24 -1.09 -14.98
N GLU A 34 13.30 -1.90 -15.05
CA GLU A 34 13.18 -3.36 -14.87
C GLU A 34 12.82 -3.77 -13.44
N ASP A 35 13.21 -2.97 -12.44
CA ASP A 35 13.01 -3.25 -11.01
C ASP A 35 12.22 -2.13 -10.34
N ASP A 36 10.91 -2.33 -10.25
CA ASP A 36 9.90 -1.48 -9.62
C ASP A 36 9.75 -1.72 -8.10
N SER A 37 10.65 -2.49 -7.47
CA SER A 37 10.49 -2.90 -6.06
C SER A 37 10.71 -1.77 -5.04
N TYR A 38 11.22 -0.61 -5.48
CA TYR A 38 11.58 0.54 -4.63
C TYR A 38 10.95 1.84 -5.12
N LEU A 39 9.79 1.75 -5.78
CA LEU A 39 9.03 2.92 -6.21
C LEU A 39 8.07 3.39 -5.12
N PHE A 40 7.93 4.71 -5.00
CA PHE A 40 6.91 5.37 -4.21
C PHE A 40 6.17 6.39 -5.08
N ASP A 41 4.88 6.18 -5.31
CA ASP A 41 4.06 7.04 -6.17
C ASP A 41 3.69 8.36 -5.49
N LEU A 42 3.87 9.47 -6.22
CA LEU A 42 3.50 10.82 -5.81
C LEU A 42 2.24 11.28 -6.53
N ASP A 43 1.15 10.50 -6.45
CA ASP A 43 -0.10 10.78 -7.17
C ASP A 43 -0.53 12.24 -7.03
N ASN A 44 -0.61 12.98 -8.14
CA ASN A 44 -1.15 14.34 -8.13
C ASN A 44 -2.51 14.37 -8.86
N LYS A 45 -3.44 15.21 -8.36
CA LYS A 45 -4.79 15.32 -8.93
C LYS A 45 -4.79 15.95 -10.33
N ASP A 46 -3.71 16.64 -10.70
CA ASP A 46 -3.60 17.43 -11.92
C ASP A 46 -3.01 16.67 -13.12
N GLY A 47 -2.92 15.32 -13.02
CA GLY A 47 -2.65 14.44 -14.16
C GLY A 47 -1.16 14.14 -14.43
N GLU A 48 -0.22 14.97 -14.00
CA GLU A 48 1.21 14.63 -14.01
C GLU A 48 1.56 13.82 -12.75
N VAL A 49 1.91 12.54 -12.94
CA VAL A 49 2.34 11.63 -11.87
C VAL A 49 3.85 11.48 -11.90
N TYR A 50 4.46 11.58 -10.73
CA TYR A 50 5.89 11.36 -10.51
C TYR A 50 6.07 10.27 -9.46
N CYS A 51 7.24 9.63 -9.47
CA CYS A 51 7.60 8.59 -8.52
C CYS A 51 8.96 8.92 -7.90
N ILE A 52 9.16 8.47 -6.66
CA ILE A 52 10.48 8.40 -6.04
C ILE A 52 10.99 6.97 -6.21
N ASP A 53 12.07 6.78 -6.94
CA ASP A 53 12.76 5.50 -7.11
C ASP A 53 13.98 5.41 -6.19
N ALA A 54 13.89 4.54 -5.18
CA ALA A 54 14.98 4.30 -4.23
C ALA A 54 15.91 3.13 -4.62
N ARG A 55 15.83 2.62 -5.86
CA ARG A 55 16.57 1.42 -6.31
C ARG A 55 18.07 1.63 -6.36
N TYR A 56 18.51 2.73 -6.98
CA TYR A 56 19.93 3.05 -7.16
C TYR A 56 20.42 4.09 -6.15
N TYR A 57 19.58 5.07 -5.84
CA TYR A 57 19.86 6.12 -4.86
C TYR A 57 18.74 6.13 -3.84
N GLY A 58 19.05 5.98 -2.56
CA GLY A 58 18.05 6.08 -1.50
C GLY A 58 18.66 6.12 -0.12
N ASN A 59 17.89 6.56 0.88
CA ASN A 59 18.32 6.59 2.27
C ASN A 59 17.88 5.31 3.02
N ILE A 60 17.80 5.35 4.36
CA ILE A 60 17.37 4.21 5.18
C ILE A 60 15.95 3.71 4.86
N SER A 61 15.07 4.56 4.34
CA SER A 61 13.65 4.22 4.10
C SER A 61 13.49 3.08 3.09
N ARG A 62 14.43 2.93 2.16
CA ARG A 62 14.40 1.90 1.12
C ARG A 62 14.44 0.47 1.67
N PHE A 63 14.83 0.31 2.93
CA PHE A 63 14.90 -0.99 3.61
C PHE A 63 13.72 -1.25 4.55
N ILE A 64 12.79 -0.31 4.69
CA ILE A 64 11.59 -0.49 5.52
C ILE A 64 10.65 -1.43 4.79
N ASN A 65 10.28 -2.55 5.41
CA ASN A 65 9.42 -3.57 4.80
C ASN A 65 7.93 -3.17 4.84
N HIS A 66 7.13 -3.89 4.06
CA HIS A 66 5.68 -3.83 4.13
C HIS A 66 5.15 -4.48 5.41
N LEU A 67 4.16 -3.84 6.05
CA LEU A 67 3.32 -4.45 7.07
C LEU A 67 1.83 -4.20 6.77
N CYS A 68 1.00 -5.25 6.78
CA CYS A 68 -0.45 -5.09 6.65
C CYS A 68 -1.11 -4.44 7.88
N ASP A 69 -0.43 -4.48 9.04
CA ASP A 69 -0.78 -3.69 10.23
C ASP A 69 0.37 -2.71 10.55
N PRO A 70 0.50 -1.62 9.76
CA PRO A 70 1.69 -0.77 9.76
C PRO A 70 1.78 0.11 11.01
N ASN A 71 3.00 0.31 11.50
CA ASN A 71 3.29 1.21 12.62
C ASN A 71 3.79 2.60 12.18
N ILE A 72 4.03 2.82 10.89
CA ILE A 72 4.33 4.14 10.33
C ILE A 72 3.43 4.44 9.13
N ILE A 73 3.16 5.72 8.89
CA ILE A 73 2.34 6.22 7.79
C ILE A 73 3.08 7.28 6.98
N PRO A 74 3.01 7.26 5.65
CA PRO A 74 3.56 8.30 4.81
C PRO A 74 2.67 9.54 4.83
N VAL A 75 3.29 10.72 4.94
CA VAL A 75 2.64 12.03 4.93
C VAL A 75 3.33 12.90 3.88
N ARG A 76 2.54 13.56 3.03
CA ARG A 76 3.05 14.52 2.05
C ARG A 76 3.39 15.84 2.74
N VAL A 77 4.61 16.31 2.54
CA VAL A 77 5.13 17.53 3.17
C VAL A 77 5.74 18.45 2.11
N PHE A 78 5.45 19.75 2.25
CA PHE A 78 6.09 20.82 1.47
C PHE A 78 6.96 21.64 2.42
N MET A 79 8.17 22.01 1.96
CA MET A 79 9.15 22.73 2.78
C MET A 79 9.71 23.92 2.01
N LEU A 80 10.89 23.78 1.41
CA LEU A 80 11.60 24.85 0.70
C LEU A 80 10.90 25.26 -0.61
N HIS A 81 10.08 24.37 -1.17
CA HIS A 81 9.21 24.64 -2.30
C HIS A 81 7.79 24.10 -2.03
N GLN A 82 6.84 24.58 -2.82
CA GLN A 82 5.42 24.22 -2.76
C GLN A 82 4.87 23.76 -4.12
N ASP A 83 5.75 23.31 -5.02
CA ASP A 83 5.33 22.63 -6.24
C ASP A 83 4.61 21.32 -5.88
N LEU A 84 3.28 21.31 -6.10
CA LEU A 84 2.39 20.22 -5.70
C LEU A 84 2.70 18.88 -6.39
N ARG A 85 3.45 18.91 -7.50
CA ARG A 85 3.90 17.72 -8.22
C ARG A 85 4.99 16.95 -7.47
N PHE A 86 5.69 17.61 -6.55
CA PHE A 86 6.88 17.06 -5.89
C PHE A 86 6.77 17.08 -4.35
N PRO A 87 5.72 16.52 -3.74
CA PRO A 87 5.66 16.43 -2.29
C PRO A 87 6.82 15.56 -1.77
N ARG A 88 7.41 15.97 -0.64
CA ARG A 88 8.34 15.10 0.10
C ARG A 88 7.53 14.12 0.95
N ILE A 89 7.98 12.88 1.05
CA ILE A 89 7.27 11.82 1.76
C ILE A 89 7.91 11.59 3.13
N ALA A 90 7.27 12.08 4.18
CA ALA A 90 7.73 11.92 5.56
C ALA A 90 6.97 10.78 6.25
N PHE A 91 7.67 9.85 6.89
CA PHE A 91 7.05 8.83 7.73
C PHE A 91 6.88 9.32 9.15
N PHE A 92 5.67 9.10 9.68
CA PHE A 92 5.33 9.34 11.07
C PHE A 92 4.82 8.05 11.71
N SER A 93 5.07 7.84 13.00
CA SER A 93 4.51 6.70 13.74
C SER A 93 2.99 6.82 13.85
N SER A 94 2.26 5.76 13.48
CA SER A 94 0.80 5.69 13.56
C SER A 94 0.30 5.26 14.94
N ARG A 95 1.19 4.68 15.76
CA ARG A 95 1.00 4.23 17.13
C ARG A 95 2.35 4.28 17.87
N ASP A 96 2.35 4.02 19.17
CA ASP A 96 3.60 3.84 19.91
C ASP A 96 4.39 2.63 19.36
N ILE A 97 5.69 2.81 19.15
CA ILE A 97 6.62 1.79 18.67
C ILE A 97 7.62 1.51 19.78
N LEU A 98 7.66 0.26 20.23
CA LEU A 98 8.58 -0.16 21.29
C LEU A 98 9.97 -0.46 20.72
N THR A 99 10.97 -0.32 21.57
CA THR A 99 12.36 -0.69 21.28
C THR A 99 12.43 -2.12 20.72
N GLY A 100 13.11 -2.28 19.60
CA GLY A 100 13.31 -3.55 18.91
C GLY A 100 12.23 -3.91 17.89
N GLN A 101 11.07 -3.21 17.86
CA GLN A 101 10.04 -3.46 16.86
C GLN A 101 10.51 -3.03 15.46
N GLU A 102 10.23 -3.88 14.47
CA GLU A 102 10.45 -3.57 13.07
C GLU A 102 9.48 -2.47 12.60
N LEU A 103 9.99 -1.52 11.83
CA LEU A 103 9.22 -0.48 11.18
C LEU A 103 8.64 -1.02 9.88
N GLY A 104 7.39 -0.67 9.60
CA GLY A 104 6.79 -0.97 8.32
C GLY A 104 5.55 -0.16 8.02
N PHE A 105 5.36 0.11 6.74
CA PHE A 105 4.24 0.86 6.19
C PHE A 105 3.45 0.00 5.21
N ASP A 106 2.25 0.44 4.87
CA ASP A 106 1.47 -0.19 3.82
C ASP A 106 2.02 0.24 2.45
N TYR A 107 2.37 -0.73 1.61
CA TYR A 107 2.91 -0.46 0.27
C TYR A 107 1.80 -0.13 -0.73
N GLY A 108 0.54 -0.39 -0.36
CA GLY A 108 -0.61 -0.16 -1.21
C GLY A 108 -0.89 -1.30 -2.19
N ASP A 109 -2.10 -1.29 -2.73
CA ASP A 109 -2.61 -2.35 -3.60
C ASP A 109 -1.85 -2.42 -4.94
N ARG A 110 -1.43 -1.29 -5.52
CA ARG A 110 -0.66 -1.27 -6.79
C ARG A 110 0.59 -2.15 -6.71
N PHE A 111 1.32 -2.08 -5.59
CA PHE A 111 2.48 -2.95 -5.36
C PHE A 111 2.06 -4.42 -5.31
N TRP A 112 1.05 -4.75 -4.51
CA TRP A 112 0.63 -6.13 -4.31
C TRP A 112 -0.06 -6.75 -5.51
N ASP A 113 -0.78 -5.99 -6.33
CA ASP A 113 -1.39 -6.46 -7.58
C ASP A 113 -0.35 -6.98 -8.58
N ILE A 114 0.83 -6.35 -8.58
CA ILE A 114 1.98 -6.76 -9.41
C ILE A 114 2.74 -7.89 -8.71
N LYS A 115 3.13 -7.69 -7.45
CA LYS A 115 4.11 -8.53 -6.75
C LYS A 115 3.55 -9.84 -6.20
N SER A 116 2.24 -9.92 -5.94
CA SER A 116 1.58 -11.13 -5.42
C SER A 116 1.71 -12.35 -6.34
N LYS A 117 2.01 -12.14 -7.63
CA LYS A 117 2.28 -13.20 -8.61
C LYS A 117 3.64 -13.87 -8.39
N TYR A 118 4.56 -13.19 -7.72
CA TYR A 118 5.94 -13.63 -7.54
C TYR A 118 6.22 -14.09 -6.09
N PHE A 119 5.65 -13.40 -5.11
CA PHE A 119 5.74 -13.76 -3.70
C PHE A 119 4.55 -13.22 -2.92
N THR A 120 4.31 -13.78 -1.73
CA THR A 120 3.22 -13.36 -0.83
C THR A 120 3.75 -12.64 0.40
N CYS A 121 2.90 -11.84 1.04
CA CYS A 121 3.25 -11.10 2.25
C CYS A 121 3.58 -12.04 3.41
N GLN A 122 4.65 -11.71 4.12
CA GLN A 122 5.20 -12.47 5.24
C GLN A 122 5.16 -11.66 6.56
N CYS A 123 4.34 -10.60 6.64
CA CYS A 123 4.31 -9.71 7.82
C CYS A 123 3.86 -10.38 9.12
N GLY A 124 3.28 -11.58 9.07
CA GLY A 124 2.85 -12.35 10.23
C GLY A 124 1.64 -11.79 10.99
N SER A 125 1.03 -10.70 10.51
CA SER A 125 -0.18 -10.13 11.12
C SER A 125 -1.39 -11.01 10.88
N GLU A 126 -2.25 -11.16 11.90
CA GLU A 126 -3.57 -11.79 11.77
C GLU A 126 -4.49 -11.03 10.80
N LYS A 127 -4.21 -9.74 10.56
CA LYS A 127 -4.92 -8.87 9.62
C LYS A 127 -4.26 -8.84 8.24
N CYS A 128 -3.39 -9.80 7.92
CA CYS A 128 -2.70 -9.83 6.64
C CYS A 128 -3.68 -9.98 5.47
N LYS A 129 -3.55 -9.12 4.46
CA LYS A 129 -4.40 -9.11 3.26
C LYS A 129 -3.74 -9.77 2.05
N HIS A 130 -2.42 -9.94 2.09
CA HIS A 130 -1.62 -10.35 0.94
C HIS A 130 -0.81 -11.63 1.20
N SER A 131 -1.12 -12.38 2.26
CA SER A 131 -0.55 -13.72 2.46
C SER A 131 -1.14 -14.71 1.46
N ALA A 132 -0.51 -15.87 1.31
CA ALA A 132 -1.02 -16.92 0.43
C ALA A 132 -2.44 -17.36 0.84
N GLU A 133 -2.68 -17.46 2.15
CA GLU A 133 -3.98 -17.83 2.73
C GLU A 133 -5.03 -16.75 2.47
N ALA A 134 -4.69 -15.48 2.69
CA ALA A 134 -5.60 -14.37 2.48
C ALA A 134 -6.04 -14.26 1.01
N ILE A 135 -5.09 -14.38 0.08
CA ILE A 135 -5.36 -14.35 -1.36
C ILE A 135 -6.25 -15.53 -1.78
N ALA A 136 -5.94 -16.76 -1.32
CA ALA A 136 -6.73 -17.94 -1.65
C ALA A 136 -8.17 -17.88 -1.13
N LEU A 137 -8.36 -17.32 0.08
CA LEU A 137 -9.68 -17.11 0.67
C LEU A 137 -10.51 -16.13 -0.17
N GLU A 138 -9.91 -15.02 -0.58
CA GLU A 138 -10.59 -14.00 -1.38
C GLU A 138 -10.96 -14.51 -2.78
N GLN A 139 -10.07 -15.24 -3.45
CA GLN A 139 -10.38 -15.90 -4.72
C GLN A 139 -11.54 -16.89 -4.60
N SER A 140 -11.56 -17.67 -3.52
CA SER A 140 -12.66 -18.59 -3.22
C SER A 140 -13.98 -17.87 -2.97
N ARG A 141 -13.94 -16.68 -2.36
CA ARG A 141 -15.11 -15.83 -2.12
C ARG A 141 -15.67 -15.27 -3.43
N LEU A 142 -14.79 -14.72 -4.27
CA LEU A 142 -15.17 -14.16 -5.58
C LEU A 142 -15.75 -15.23 -6.51
N ALA A 143 -15.13 -16.41 -6.59
CA ALA A 143 -15.64 -17.52 -7.39
C ALA A 143 -17.06 -17.96 -6.98
N ARG A 144 -17.38 -17.95 -5.67
CA ARG A 144 -18.73 -18.26 -5.19
C ARG A 144 -19.76 -17.22 -5.63
N LEU A 145 -19.39 -15.95 -5.61
CA LEU A 145 -20.27 -14.85 -6.04
C LEU A 145 -20.58 -14.93 -7.54
N GLU A 146 -19.60 -15.29 -8.36
CA GLU A 146 -19.80 -15.48 -9.80
C GLU A 146 -20.73 -16.65 -10.13
N THR A 147 -20.74 -17.70 -9.28
CA THR A 147 -21.61 -18.88 -9.47
C THR A 147 -23.07 -18.71 -9.02
N SER A 148 -23.45 -17.58 -8.41
CA SER A 148 -24.82 -17.32 -7.94
C SER A 148 -25.35 -15.99 -8.47
N PRO A 149 -25.73 -15.89 -9.76
CA PRO A 149 -26.56 -14.77 -10.19
C PRO A 149 -27.92 -14.89 -9.50
N GLU A 150 -28.37 -13.83 -8.85
CA GLU A 150 -29.55 -13.77 -8.00
C GLU A 150 -30.76 -14.51 -8.58
N ALA A 151 -31.38 -15.38 -7.77
CA ALA A 151 -32.77 -15.78 -7.97
C ALA A 151 -33.63 -14.51 -7.85
N LEU A 152 -34.04 -13.96 -9.00
CA LEU A 152 -35.03 -12.88 -9.05
C LEU A 152 -36.29 -13.33 -8.30
N PRO A 153 -36.83 -12.54 -7.35
CA PRO A 153 -38.12 -12.86 -6.75
C PRO A 153 -39.21 -12.79 -7.82
N GLU A 154 -40.02 -13.85 -7.93
CA GLU A 154 -41.18 -13.87 -8.84
C GLU A 154 -42.10 -12.67 -8.56
N PRO A 155 -42.61 -11.99 -9.60
CA PRO A 155 -43.55 -10.89 -9.40
C PRO A 155 -44.85 -11.44 -8.77
N PRO A 156 -45.48 -10.67 -7.86
CA PRO A 156 -46.70 -11.12 -7.19
C PRO A 156 -47.83 -11.33 -8.20
N PRO A 157 -48.74 -12.30 -7.96
CA PRO A 157 -49.82 -12.60 -8.88
C PRO A 157 -50.72 -11.38 -9.06
N THR A 158 -50.96 -11.01 -10.32
CA THR A 158 -51.87 -9.93 -10.68
C THR A 158 -53.31 -10.32 -10.30
N LEU A 159 -53.92 -9.51 -9.43
CA LEU A 159 -55.34 -9.65 -9.10
C LEU A 159 -56.19 -9.29 -10.33
N PRO A 160 -57.29 -10.03 -10.61
CA PRO A 160 -58.15 -9.73 -11.73
C PRO A 160 -58.88 -8.40 -11.50
N ALA A 161 -58.94 -7.58 -12.54
CA ALA A 161 -59.72 -6.35 -12.55
C ALA A 161 -61.20 -6.66 -12.33
N ALA A 162 -61.80 -6.03 -11.31
CA ALA A 162 -63.23 -6.05 -11.07
C ALA A 162 -63.97 -5.21 -12.14
N PRO A 163 -65.26 -5.53 -12.44
CA PRO A 163 -65.97 -5.12 -13.65
C PRO A 163 -66.28 -3.62 -13.75
#